data_AF-A0A9X2EL22-F1
#
_entry.id   AF-A0A9X2EL22-F1
#
_cell.length_a   1.000
_cell.length_b   1.000
_cell.length_c   1.000
_cell.angle_alpha   90.00
_cell.angle_beta   90.00
_cell.angle_gamma   90.00
#
_symmetry.space_group_name_H-M   'P 1'
#
loop_
_entity.id
_entity.type
_entity.pdbx_description
1 polymer ?
#
loop_
_entity_poly.entity_id
_entity_poly.type
_entity_poly.pdbx_seq_one_letter_code
_entity_poly.pdbx_strand_id
1 'polypeptide(L)'
;MQAPAPQPPAPETQELLSKLRDIQDPGAVGWWPPAPGWWILATLLLASLIVAVLWWRQIRRKTERNRYRVEAVSLLQAIDPASAKATPEINEILKRVAVTTFSRTECGNLSGAQWIEFLARSASINCPEDAQEALLEHLYRGSCDPEKNHVFKEFAIAWVKQHSQFVESKEKHNKGEAAHV
;
A
#
# COMPACT_ATOMS: atom_id res chain seq x y z
N MET A 1 -64.50 70.94 19.38
CA MET A 1 -63.12 70.67 19.83
C MET A 1 -62.26 70.58 18.57
N GLN A 2 -61.48 71.61 18.25
CA GLN A 2 -60.60 71.65 17.07
C GLN A 2 -59.17 71.38 17.56
N ALA A 3 -58.52 70.33 17.06
CA ALA A 3 -57.12 70.03 17.38
C ALA A 3 -56.19 71.10 16.76
N PRO A 4 -55.14 71.55 17.45
CA PRO A 4 -54.20 72.51 16.89
C PRO A 4 -53.39 71.87 15.76
N ALA A 5 -53.26 72.58 14.64
CA ALA A 5 -52.48 72.14 13.48
C ALA A 5 -50.98 72.02 13.85
N PRO A 6 -50.24 71.06 13.28
CA PRO A 6 -48.83 70.88 13.56
C PRO A 6 -48.02 72.10 13.11
N GLN A 7 -47.20 72.65 14.01
CA GLN A 7 -46.31 73.75 13.70
C GLN A 7 -45.15 73.29 12.81
N PRO A 8 -44.73 74.08 11.80
CA PRO A 8 -43.57 73.75 10.98
C PRO A 8 -42.30 73.71 11.85
N PRO A 9 -41.38 72.77 11.59
CA PRO A 9 -40.17 72.60 12.39
C PRO A 9 -39.30 73.86 12.36
N ALA A 10 -38.76 74.23 13.53
CA ALA A 10 -37.93 75.42 13.71
C ALA A 10 -36.69 75.39 12.78
N PRO A 11 -36.25 76.53 12.23
CA PRO A 11 -35.13 76.59 11.27
C PRO A 11 -33.84 75.98 11.82
N GLU A 12 -33.62 76.02 13.13
CA GLU A 12 -32.48 75.39 13.81
C GLU A 12 -32.50 73.85 13.68
N THR A 13 -33.69 73.23 13.72
CA THR A 13 -33.83 71.78 13.51
C THR A 13 -33.53 71.38 12.07
N GLN A 14 -33.82 72.27 11.11
CA GLN A 14 -33.50 72.04 9.70
C GLN A 14 -31.99 72.15 9.44
N GLU A 15 -31.29 73.07 10.12
CA GLU A 15 -29.82 73.16 10.13
C GLU A 15 -29.16 71.92 10.75
N LEU A 16 -29.70 71.41 11.86
CA LEU A 16 -29.19 70.21 12.51
C LEU A 16 -29.37 68.95 11.65
N LEU A 17 -30.51 68.84 10.96
CA LEU A 17 -30.78 67.76 10.02
C LEU A 17 -29.91 67.83 8.76
N SER A 18 -29.61 69.03 8.26
CA SER A 18 -28.70 69.21 7.12
C SER A 18 -27.22 69.00 7.48
N LYS A 19 -26.87 69.08 8.77
CA LYS A 19 -25.57 68.66 9.32
C LYS A 19 -25.48 67.17 9.65
N LEU A 20 -26.57 66.39 9.58
CA LEU A 20 -26.46 64.93 9.56
C LEU A 20 -25.81 64.55 8.24
N ARG A 21 -24.49 64.42 8.28
CA ARG A 21 -23.67 63.91 7.20
C ARG A 21 -24.15 62.50 6.89
N ASP A 22 -24.70 62.37 5.68
CA ASP A 22 -25.15 61.11 5.09
C ASP A 22 -24.15 60.00 5.43
N ILE A 23 -24.63 58.96 6.11
CA ILE A 23 -23.80 57.81 6.49
C ILE A 23 -23.35 57.19 5.18
N GLN A 24 -22.09 57.41 4.83
CA GLN A 24 -21.47 56.66 3.75
C GLN A 24 -21.41 55.22 4.21
N ASP A 25 -22.29 54.41 3.65
CA ASP A 25 -22.28 52.96 3.74
C ASP A 25 -20.85 52.51 3.41
N PRO A 26 -20.11 51.84 4.31
CA PRO A 26 -18.81 51.32 3.96
C PRO A 26 -19.04 50.31 2.84
N GLY A 27 -18.80 50.76 1.60
CA GLY A 27 -19.13 50.05 0.38
C GLY A 27 -18.83 48.57 0.56
N ALA A 28 -19.84 47.74 0.30
CA ALA A 28 -19.88 46.31 0.59
C ALA A 28 -18.46 45.72 0.55
N VAL A 29 -17.95 45.31 1.71
CA VAL A 29 -16.59 44.82 1.88
C VAL A 29 -16.36 43.79 0.79
N GLY A 30 -15.62 44.18 -0.24
CA GLY A 30 -15.36 43.30 -1.37
C GLY A 30 -14.77 42.03 -0.80
N TRP A 31 -15.35 40.89 -1.12
CA TRP A 31 -14.96 39.52 -0.72
C TRP A 31 -13.50 39.13 -1.12
N TRP A 32 -12.68 40.13 -1.45
CA TRP A 32 -11.35 40.10 -2.01
C TRP A 32 -10.26 39.97 -0.94
N PRO A 33 -9.12 39.38 -1.33
CA PRO A 33 -8.94 37.93 -1.45
C PRO A 33 -8.82 37.29 -0.04
N PRO A 34 -9.07 35.98 0.11
CA PRO A 34 -8.70 35.29 1.34
C PRO A 34 -7.23 35.60 1.63
N ALA A 35 -6.96 36.18 2.80
CA ALA A 35 -5.62 36.66 3.19
C ALA A 35 -4.58 35.60 2.81
N PRO A 36 -3.40 35.96 2.28
CA PRO A 36 -2.44 35.02 1.67
C PRO A 36 -2.08 33.80 2.55
N GLY A 37 -2.26 33.88 3.86
CA GLY A 37 -2.16 32.75 4.79
C GLY A 37 -3.13 31.58 4.53
N TRP A 38 -4.29 31.81 3.93
CA TRP A 38 -5.22 30.74 3.54
C TRP A 38 -4.70 29.91 2.38
N TRP A 39 -3.96 30.52 1.46
CA TRP A 39 -3.29 29.78 0.38
C TRP A 39 -2.18 28.89 0.93
N ILE A 40 -1.45 29.36 1.94
CA ILE A 40 -0.48 28.53 2.66
C ILE A 40 -1.20 27.37 3.37
N LEU A 41 -2.30 27.64 4.07
CA LEU A 41 -3.09 26.59 4.73
C LEU A 41 -3.63 25.57 3.72
N ALA A 42 -4.20 26.03 2.61
CA ALA A 42 -4.77 25.19 1.57
C ALA A 42 -3.69 24.32 0.88
N THR A 43 -2.52 24.89 0.59
CA THR A 43 -1.41 24.13 0.00
C THR A 43 -0.85 23.10 0.98
N LEU A 44 -0.74 23.44 2.26
CA LEU A 44 -0.26 22.53 3.30
C LEU A 44 -1.26 21.38 3.54
N LEU A 45 -2.56 21.69 3.53
CA LEU A 45 -3.62 20.71 3.67
C LEU A 45 -3.70 19.78 2.45
N LEU A 46 -3.54 20.33 1.25
CA LEU A 46 -3.46 19.55 0.01
C LEU A 46 -2.22 18.65 -0.01
N ALA A 47 -1.05 19.17 0.38
CA ALA A 47 0.19 18.40 0.47
C ALA A 47 0.06 17.26 1.50
N SER A 48 -0.51 17.54 2.67
CA SER A 48 -0.80 16.53 3.70
C SER A 48 -1.72 15.44 3.16
N LEU A 49 -2.78 15.82 2.44
CA LEU A 49 -3.70 14.86 1.83
C LEU A 49 -3.00 13.98 0.79
N ILE A 50 -2.17 14.57 -0.07
CA ILE A 50 -1.38 13.85 -1.07
C ILE A 50 -0.45 12.85 -0.37
N VAL A 51 0.30 13.29 0.65
CA VAL A 51 1.20 12.42 1.42
C VAL A 51 0.42 11.29 2.09
N ALA A 52 -0.72 11.58 2.71
CA ALA A 52 -1.58 10.58 3.34
C ALA A 52 -2.10 9.54 2.32
N VAL A 53 -2.56 9.99 1.15
CA VAL A 53 -3.02 9.10 0.07
C VAL A 53 -1.89 8.24 -0.47
N LEU A 54 -0.71 8.83 -0.71
CA LEU A 54 0.47 8.09 -1.17
C LEU A 54 0.90 7.05 -0.14
N TRP A 55 0.95 7.43 1.14
CA TRP A 55 1.32 6.53 2.22
C TRP A 55 0.30 5.41 2.39
N TRP A 56 -1.00 5.71 2.32
CA TRP A 56 -2.07 4.71 2.39
C TRP A 56 -2.05 3.74 1.21
N ARG A 57 -1.81 4.22 -0.02
CA ARG A 57 -1.62 3.34 -1.19
C ARG A 57 -0.39 2.45 -1.03
N GLN A 58 0.69 2.97 -0.46
CA GLN A 58 1.91 2.19 -0.22
C GLN A 58 1.67 1.09 0.82
N ILE A 59 0.98 1.40 1.91
CA ILE A 59 0.59 0.44 2.94
C ILE A 59 -0.35 -0.62 2.35
N ARG A 60 -1.41 -0.22 1.63
CA ARG A 60 -2.34 -1.16 1.01
C ARG A 60 -1.64 -2.10 0.04
N ARG A 61 -0.75 -1.59 -0.82
CA ARG A 61 0.06 -2.43 -1.73
C ARG A 61 0.93 -3.43 -0.97
N LYS A 62 1.50 -3.03 0.16
CA LYS A 62 2.27 -3.94 1.03
C LYS A 62 1.37 -4.98 1.70
N THR A 63 0.20 -4.59 2.18
CA THR A 63 -0.74 -5.48 2.87
C THR A 63 -1.37 -6.50 1.92
N GLU A 64 -1.82 -6.08 0.73
CA GLU A 64 -2.36 -6.98 -0.28
C GLU A 64 -1.30 -7.99 -0.75
N ARG A 65 -0.05 -7.52 -0.93
CA ARG A 65 1.09 -8.41 -1.19
C ARG A 65 1.45 -9.33 -0.01
N ASN A 66 1.04 -9.02 1.22
CA ASN A 66 1.31 -9.87 2.38
C ASN A 66 0.23 -10.92 2.62
N ARG A 67 -1.02 -10.71 2.15
CA ARG A 67 -2.13 -11.65 2.40
C ARG A 67 -1.86 -13.03 1.84
N TYR A 68 -1.44 -13.12 0.57
CA TYR A 68 -1.12 -14.42 -0.05
C TYR A 68 0.05 -15.11 0.65
N ARG A 69 0.96 -14.35 1.28
CA ARG A 69 2.12 -14.88 2.00
C ARG A 69 1.72 -15.47 3.34
N VAL A 70 0.87 -14.74 4.09
CA VAL A 70 0.33 -15.21 5.35
C VAL A 70 -0.50 -16.47 5.12
N GLU A 71 -1.32 -16.49 4.07
CA GLU A 71 -2.10 -17.66 3.67
C GLU A 71 -1.21 -18.83 3.28
N ALA A 72 -0.20 -18.62 2.43
CA ALA A 72 0.74 -19.67 2.02
C ALA A 72 1.52 -20.24 3.21
N VAL A 73 1.99 -19.40 4.14
CA VAL A 73 2.66 -19.86 5.37
C VAL A 73 1.70 -20.66 6.25
N SER A 74 0.44 -20.21 6.39
CA SER A 74 -0.58 -20.95 7.14
C SER A 74 -0.85 -22.32 6.53
N LEU A 75 -0.94 -22.41 5.20
CA LEU A 75 -1.15 -23.68 4.49
C LEU A 75 0.06 -24.60 4.69
N LEU A 76 1.28 -24.10 4.54
CA LEU A 76 2.50 -24.86 4.79
C LEU A 76 2.56 -25.38 6.23
N GLN A 77 2.19 -24.55 7.21
CA GLN A 77 2.15 -24.94 8.63
C GLN A 77 1.13 -26.04 8.92
N ALA A 78 0.01 -26.06 8.21
CA ALA A 78 -1.03 -27.08 8.36
C ALA A 78 -0.65 -28.45 7.78
N ILE A 79 0.36 -28.53 6.91
CA ILE A 79 0.81 -29.80 6.33
C ILE A 79 1.50 -30.65 7.39
N ASP A 80 1.03 -31.88 7.54
CA ASP A 80 1.67 -32.91 8.34
C ASP A 80 2.89 -33.50 7.58
N PRO A 81 4.14 -33.33 8.07
CA PRO A 81 5.31 -33.86 7.41
C PRO A 81 5.35 -35.40 7.34
N ALA A 82 4.60 -36.09 8.19
CA ALA A 82 4.48 -37.54 8.17
C ALA A 82 3.54 -38.07 7.07
N SER A 83 2.83 -37.17 6.38
CA SER A 83 1.97 -37.54 5.26
C SER A 83 2.81 -37.88 4.02
N ALA A 84 2.44 -38.95 3.30
CA ALA A 84 2.99 -39.25 1.99
C ALA A 84 2.70 -38.14 0.94
N LYS A 85 1.74 -37.26 1.22
CA LYS A 85 1.40 -36.10 0.37
C LYS A 85 2.11 -34.81 0.77
N ALA A 86 2.92 -34.82 1.82
CA ALA A 86 3.57 -33.60 2.32
C ALA A 86 4.43 -32.92 1.25
N THR A 87 5.34 -33.66 0.62
CA THR A 87 6.21 -33.13 -0.43
C THR A 87 5.46 -32.52 -1.62
N PRO A 88 4.49 -33.22 -2.26
CA PRO A 88 3.76 -32.64 -3.38
C PRO A 88 2.88 -31.45 -2.97
N GLU A 89 2.27 -31.46 -1.78
CA GLU A 89 1.47 -30.33 -1.27
C GLU A 89 2.35 -29.09 -1.01
N ILE A 90 3.52 -29.26 -0.37
CA ILE A 90 4.48 -28.18 -0.15
C ILE A 90 4.93 -27.59 -1.49
N ASN A 91 5.26 -28.45 -2.47
CA ASN A 91 5.72 -28.02 -3.78
C ASN A 91 4.62 -27.29 -4.58
N GLU A 92 3.36 -27.75 -4.49
CA GLU A 92 2.23 -27.06 -5.13
C GLU A 92 2.05 -25.64 -4.57
N ILE A 93 2.13 -25.48 -3.26
CA ILE A 93 2.03 -24.17 -2.61
C ILE A 93 3.18 -23.26 -3.06
N LEU A 94 4.42 -23.77 -3.07
CA LEU A 94 5.57 -23.00 -3.55
C LEU A 94 5.40 -22.55 -5.01
N LYS A 95 4.96 -23.44 -5.90
CA LYS A 95 4.69 -23.10 -7.30
C LYS A 95 3.59 -22.04 -7.42
N ARG A 96 2.52 -22.15 -6.64
CA ARG A 96 1.44 -21.15 -6.62
C ARG A 96 1.98 -19.77 -6.22
N VAL A 97 2.77 -19.70 -5.15
CA VAL A 97 3.38 -18.45 -4.67
C VAL A 97 4.36 -17.88 -5.69
N ALA A 98 5.18 -18.72 -6.33
CA ALA A 98 6.12 -18.29 -7.35
C ALA A 98 5.41 -17.72 -8.59
N VAL A 99 4.36 -18.39 -9.08
CA VAL A 99 3.58 -17.89 -10.24
C VAL A 99 2.89 -16.57 -9.91
N THR A 100 2.37 -16.40 -8.70
CA THR A 100 1.77 -15.13 -8.25
C THR A 100 2.80 -14.00 -8.18
N THR A 101 4.08 -14.30 -7.91
CA THR A 101 5.12 -13.28 -7.68
C THR A 101 5.98 -12.97 -8.90
N PHE A 102 6.34 -13.99 -9.70
CA PHE A 102 7.31 -13.92 -10.81
C PHE A 102 6.70 -14.20 -12.18
N SER A 103 5.37 -14.38 -12.26
CA SER A 103 4.61 -14.77 -13.47
C SER A 103 4.73 -16.25 -13.87
N ARG A 104 3.71 -16.74 -14.59
CA ARG A 104 3.65 -18.11 -15.09
C ARG A 104 4.71 -18.40 -16.16
N THR A 105 5.12 -17.40 -16.94
CA THR A 105 6.07 -17.58 -18.05
C THR A 105 7.49 -17.85 -17.55
N GLU A 106 7.90 -17.26 -16.44
CA GLU A 106 9.25 -17.46 -15.89
C GLU A 106 9.37 -18.76 -15.07
N CYS A 107 8.30 -19.14 -14.35
CA CYS A 107 8.40 -20.22 -13.35
C CYS A 107 7.52 -21.44 -13.64
N GLY A 108 6.52 -21.31 -14.52
CA GLY A 108 5.46 -22.32 -14.68
C GLY A 108 5.95 -23.67 -15.19
N ASN A 109 6.97 -23.66 -16.06
CA ASN A 109 7.55 -24.87 -16.65
C ASN A 109 8.79 -25.40 -15.88
N LEU A 110 9.23 -24.71 -14.82
CA LEU A 110 10.39 -25.15 -14.06
C LEU A 110 10.07 -26.41 -13.24
N SER A 111 10.97 -27.37 -13.29
CA SER A 111 10.89 -28.64 -12.55
C SER A 111 12.30 -29.16 -12.22
N GLY A 112 12.39 -30.05 -11.24
CA GLY A 112 13.65 -30.66 -10.81
C GLY A 112 14.73 -29.63 -10.44
N ALA A 113 15.94 -29.82 -10.97
CA ALA A 113 17.09 -28.96 -10.67
C ALA A 113 16.87 -27.49 -11.04
N GLN A 114 16.22 -27.20 -12.17
CA GLN A 114 15.95 -25.82 -12.60
C GLN A 114 15.01 -25.10 -11.64
N TRP A 115 14.10 -25.84 -11.00
CA TRP A 115 13.22 -25.30 -9.98
C TRP A 115 13.99 -24.96 -8.69
N ILE A 116 14.90 -25.83 -8.26
CA ILE A 116 15.76 -25.60 -7.08
C ILE A 116 16.66 -24.37 -7.29
N GLU A 117 17.28 -24.26 -8.46
CA GLU A 117 18.12 -23.11 -8.83
C GLU A 117 17.30 -21.81 -8.81
N PHE A 118 16.08 -21.85 -9.34
CA PHE A 118 15.17 -20.71 -9.28
C PHE A 118 14.83 -20.31 -7.83
N LEU A 119 14.54 -21.27 -6.95
CA LEU A 119 14.25 -21.00 -5.53
C LEU A 119 15.45 -20.35 -4.83
N ALA A 120 16.67 -20.85 -5.10
CA ALA A 120 17.90 -20.28 -4.55
C ALA A 120 18.15 -18.85 -5.03
N ARG A 121 17.98 -18.61 -6.34
CA ARG A 121 18.15 -17.28 -6.94
C ARG A 121 17.12 -16.26 -6.46
N SER A 122 15.88 -16.69 -6.21
CA SER A 122 14.76 -15.80 -5.89
C SER A 122 14.72 -15.33 -4.43
N ALA A 123 15.31 -16.08 -3.49
CA ALA A 123 15.31 -15.72 -2.07
C ALA A 123 16.72 -15.51 -1.48
N SER A 124 17.80 -15.72 -2.24
CA SER A 124 19.17 -15.76 -1.72
C SER A 124 19.35 -16.76 -0.55
N ILE A 125 18.50 -17.79 -0.49
CA ILE A 125 18.57 -18.89 0.46
C ILE A 125 18.93 -20.15 -0.33
N ASN A 126 19.99 -20.84 0.04
CA ASN A 126 20.31 -22.13 -0.57
C ASN A 126 19.33 -23.20 -0.08
N CYS A 127 18.84 -24.02 -1.01
CA CYS A 127 18.00 -25.17 -0.66
C CYS A 127 18.86 -26.22 0.07
N PRO A 128 18.51 -26.64 1.30
CA PRO A 128 19.21 -27.71 2.01
C PRO A 128 19.25 -29.00 1.17
N GLU A 129 20.30 -29.80 1.30
CA GLU A 129 20.46 -31.06 0.55
C GLU A 129 19.27 -32.01 0.79
N ASP A 130 18.83 -32.18 2.05
CA ASP A 130 17.64 -32.98 2.40
C ASP A 130 16.35 -32.49 1.72
N ALA A 131 16.21 -31.17 1.54
CA ALA A 131 15.07 -30.57 0.87
C ALA A 131 15.15 -30.77 -0.66
N GLN A 132 16.36 -30.76 -1.23
CA GLN A 132 16.58 -31.10 -2.64
C GLN A 132 16.26 -32.57 -2.91
N GLU A 133 16.72 -33.48 -2.04
CA GLU A 133 16.39 -34.90 -2.12
C GLU A 133 14.88 -35.14 -2.01
N ALA A 134 14.20 -34.49 -1.07
CA ALA A 134 12.74 -34.56 -0.99
C ALA A 134 12.08 -34.10 -2.31
N LEU A 135 12.52 -32.98 -2.89
CA LEU A 135 11.98 -32.45 -4.15
C LEU A 135 12.26 -33.32 -5.38
N LEU A 136 13.44 -33.92 -5.47
CA LEU A 136 13.88 -34.67 -6.65
C LEU A 136 13.47 -36.14 -6.58
N GLU A 137 13.48 -36.73 -5.39
CA GLU A 137 13.21 -38.15 -5.22
C GLU A 137 11.78 -38.39 -4.73
N HIS A 138 11.32 -37.70 -3.68
CA HIS A 138 10.02 -38.03 -3.05
C HIS A 138 8.84 -37.55 -3.88
N LEU A 139 9.00 -36.44 -4.61
CA LEU A 139 7.99 -35.91 -5.51
C LEU A 139 7.65 -36.90 -6.66
N TYR A 140 8.62 -37.69 -7.10
CA TYR A 140 8.46 -38.61 -8.25
C TYR A 140 8.36 -40.09 -7.84
N ARG A 141 8.94 -40.47 -6.70
CA ARG A 141 8.98 -41.85 -6.21
C ARG A 141 7.89 -42.16 -5.18
N GLY A 142 7.23 -41.13 -4.63
CA GLY A 142 6.17 -41.27 -3.63
C GLY A 142 6.66 -41.80 -2.27
N SER A 143 7.97 -41.69 -2.00
CA SER A 143 8.54 -42.08 -0.71
C SER A 143 8.26 -41.02 0.36
N CYS A 144 7.93 -41.48 1.56
CA CYS A 144 7.63 -40.62 2.70
C CYS A 144 8.79 -40.69 3.70
N ASP A 145 9.49 -39.57 3.86
CA ASP A 145 10.47 -39.37 4.93
C ASP A 145 10.05 -38.13 5.73
N PRO A 146 9.53 -38.31 6.96
CA PRO A 146 9.07 -37.21 7.79
C PRO A 146 10.15 -36.18 8.10
N GLU A 147 11.42 -36.58 8.26
CA GLU A 147 12.51 -35.66 8.61
C GLU A 147 12.83 -34.75 7.41
N LYS A 148 13.02 -35.35 6.23
CA LYS A 148 13.27 -34.56 5.00
C LYS A 148 12.08 -33.67 4.64
N ASN A 149 10.85 -34.14 4.86
CA ASN A 149 9.65 -33.34 4.67
C ASN A 149 9.57 -32.16 5.63
N HIS A 150 10.02 -32.33 6.89
CA HIS A 150 10.10 -31.24 7.85
C HIS A 150 11.12 -30.19 7.42
N VAL A 151 12.33 -30.61 7.00
CA VAL A 151 13.36 -29.69 6.48
C VAL A 151 12.85 -28.94 5.24
N PHE A 152 12.16 -29.64 4.34
CA PHE A 152 11.58 -29.02 3.15
C PHE A 152 10.48 -28.01 3.49
N LYS A 153 9.62 -28.32 4.48
CA LYS A 153 8.58 -27.41 4.98
C LYS A 153 9.18 -26.14 5.58
N GLU A 154 10.20 -26.27 6.43
CA GLU A 154 10.89 -25.11 7.02
C GLU A 154 11.55 -24.23 5.95
N PHE A 155 12.23 -24.86 4.98
CA PHE A 155 12.78 -24.14 3.83
C PHE A 155 11.69 -23.41 3.03
N ALA A 156 10.56 -24.06 2.76
CA ALA A 156 9.44 -23.46 2.03
C ALA A 156 8.88 -22.23 2.78
N ILE A 157 8.72 -22.31 4.10
CA ILE A 157 8.27 -21.19 4.93
C ILE A 157 9.28 -20.03 4.89
N ALA A 158 10.58 -20.33 5.01
CA ALA A 158 11.64 -19.32 4.92
C ALA A 158 11.64 -18.63 3.55
N TRP A 159 11.51 -19.41 2.47
CA TRP A 159 11.45 -18.89 1.11
C TRP A 159 10.22 -17.97 0.89
N VAL A 160 9.02 -18.37 1.34
CA VAL A 160 7.81 -17.52 1.27
C VAL A 160 8.00 -16.21 2.05
N LYS A 161 8.82 -16.20 3.11
CA LYS A 161 9.15 -15.01 3.89
C LYS A 161 10.21 -14.09 3.25
N GLN A 162 11.04 -14.59 2.32
CA GLN A 162 12.17 -13.80 1.79
C GLN A 162 12.08 -13.47 0.28
N HIS A 163 11.42 -14.29 -0.55
CA HIS A 163 11.36 -14.11 -2.01
C HIS A 163 10.86 -12.73 -2.48
N SER A 164 9.97 -12.08 -1.72
CA SER A 164 9.42 -10.76 -2.08
C SER A 164 10.42 -9.60 -1.86
N GLN A 165 11.39 -9.76 -0.95
CA GLN A 165 12.38 -8.71 -0.66
C GLN A 165 13.32 -8.51 -1.86
N PHE A 166 13.63 -9.60 -2.57
CA PHE A 166 14.43 -9.56 -3.78
C PHE A 166 13.74 -8.79 -4.91
N VAL A 167 12.44 -9.04 -5.10
CA VAL A 167 11.62 -8.32 -6.10
C VAL A 167 11.55 -6.83 -5.79
N GLU A 168 11.28 -6.47 -4.52
CA GLU A 168 11.18 -5.07 -4.10
C GLU A 168 12.54 -4.34 -4.20
N SER A 169 13.66 -5.03 -3.98
CA SER A 169 15.01 -4.49 -4.19
C SER A 169 15.28 -4.22 -5.67
N LYS A 170 14.92 -5.17 -6.55
CA LYS A 170 15.09 -5.03 -8.01
C LYS A 170 14.25 -3.90 -8.59
N GLU A 171 12.99 -3.76 -8.14
CA GLU A 171 12.11 -2.65 -8.53
C GLU A 171 12.67 -1.27 -8.13
N LYS A 172 13.26 -1.17 -6.92
CA LYS A 172 13.88 0.09 -6.43
C LYS A 172 15.13 0.47 -7.20
N HIS A 173 16.00 -0.50 -7.49
CA HIS A 173 17.22 -0.28 -8.26
C HIS A 173 16.91 0.24 -9.68
N ASN A 174 15.98 -0.42 -10.38
CA ASN A 174 15.56 -0.02 -11.73
C ASN A 174 14.95 1.39 -11.77
N LYS A 175 14.17 1.77 -10.75
CA LYS A 175 13.56 3.10 -10.68
C LYS A 175 14.56 4.22 -10.37
N GLY A 176 15.64 3.92 -9.64
CA GLY A 176 16.72 4.86 -9.35
C GLY A 176 17.54 5.20 -10.60
N GLU A 177 17.80 4.19 -11.45
CA GLU A 177 18.56 4.37 -12.70
C GLU A 177 17.76 5.17 -13.75
N ALA A 178 16.45 4.94 -13.86
CA ALA A 178 15.57 5.69 -14.76
C ALA A 178 15.31 7.15 -14.35
N ALA A 179 15.67 7.56 -13.13
CA ALA A 179 15.52 8.94 -12.66
C ALA A 179 16.77 9.81 -12.93
N HIS A 180 17.85 9.20 -13.43
CA HIS A 180 19.12 9.87 -13.77
C HIS A 180 19.34 10.03 -15.29
N VAL A 181 18.33 9.73 -16.11
CA VAL A 181 18.31 9.95 -17.57
C VAL A 181 17.26 10.99 -17.91
#